data_AF-J9WM37-F1
#
_entry.id   AF-J9WM37-F1
#
_cell.length_a   1.000
_cell.length_b   1.000
_cell.length_c   1.000
_cell.angle_alpha   90.00
_cell.angle_beta   90.00
_cell.angle_gamma   90.00
#
_symmetry.space_group_name_H-M   'P 1'
#
loop_
_entity.id
_entity.type
_entity.pdbx_description
1 polymer ?
#
loop_
_entity_poly.entity_id
_entity_poly.type
_entity_poly.pdbx_seq_one_letter_code
_entity_poly.pdbx_strand_id
1 'polypeptide(L)' 'MVNRNDHAVVATGVGGVVVFGGGRFRDGYGQTVTSGRYLRAGERARRPQGALTQSA' A
#
# COMPACT_ATOMS: atom_id res chain seq x y z
N MET A 1 2.30 10.33 -0.57
CA MET A 1 3.73 10.29 -0.90
C MET A 1 4.13 11.71 -1.22
N VAL A 2 5.13 12.25 -0.54
CA VAL A 2 5.53 13.65 -0.75
C VAL A 2 6.44 13.71 -1.97
N ASN A 3 5.97 14.43 -2.97
CA ASN A 3 6.55 14.60 -4.30
C ASN A 3 7.97 15.18 -4.21
N ARG A 4 8.98 14.34 -4.56
CA ARG A 4 10.19 14.69 -5.35
C ARG A 4 11.19 13.55 -5.52
N ASN A 5 10.94 12.39 -4.92
CA ASN A 5 11.89 11.28 -4.92
C ASN A 5 11.23 9.95 -5.26
N ASP A 6 10.35 9.99 -6.25
CA ASP A 6 9.62 8.82 -6.76
C ASP A 6 10.58 7.74 -7.31
N HIS A 7 11.83 8.11 -7.59
CA HIS A 7 12.92 7.21 -7.97
C HIS A 7 13.67 6.57 -6.79
N ALA A 8 13.60 7.11 -5.56
CA ALA A 8 14.26 6.47 -4.42
C ALA A 8 13.41 5.37 -3.76
N VAL A 9 12.10 5.38 -4.00
CA VAL A 9 11.20 4.37 -3.43
C VAL A 9 10.85 3.35 -4.51
N VAL A 10 11.44 2.17 -4.41
CA VAL A 10 11.18 1.06 -5.34
C VAL A 10 9.72 0.60 -5.27
N ALA A 11 9.18 0.46 -4.06
CA ALA A 11 7.78 0.10 -3.83
C ALA A 11 7.29 0.51 -2.44
N THR A 12 6.00 0.82 -2.31
CA THR A 12 5.29 1.00 -1.03
C THR A 12 4.22 -0.07 -0.88
N GLY A 13 4.29 -0.82 0.20
CA GLY A 13 3.31 -1.87 0.55
C GLY A 13 2.39 -1.42 1.69
N VAL A 14 1.10 -1.69 1.55
CA VAL A 14 0.07 -1.41 2.56
C VAL A 14 -0.85 -2.61 2.66
N GLY A 15 -1.07 -3.13 3.87
CA GLY A 15 -1.96 -4.28 4.08
C GLY A 15 -1.57 -5.54 3.29
N GLY A 16 -0.28 -5.68 2.91
CA GLY A 16 0.22 -6.76 2.07
C GLY A 16 0.14 -6.51 0.56
N VAL A 17 -0.32 -5.34 0.11
CA VAL A 17 -0.48 -4.97 -1.30
C VAL A 17 0.45 -3.83 -1.67
N VAL A 18 1.12 -3.91 -2.83
CA VAL A 18 1.91 -2.81 -3.36
C VAL A 18 0.98 -1.74 -3.93
N VAL A 19 1.06 -0.53 -3.38
CA VAL A 19 0.19 0.61 -3.73
C VAL A 19 0.92 1.68 -4.55
N PHE A 20 2.24 1.67 -4.50
CA PHE A 20 3.12 2.52 -5.31
C PHE A 20 4.34 1.72 -5.69
N GLY A 21 4.81 1.88 -6.93
CA GLY A 21 6.07 1.31 -7.39
C GLY A 21 6.47 1.90 -8.74
N GLY A 22 7.78 1.98 -8.98
CA GLY A 22 8.30 2.52 -10.25
C GLY A 22 7.82 3.94 -10.58
N GLY A 23 7.62 4.78 -9.55
CA GLY A 23 7.13 6.14 -9.73
C GLY A 23 5.63 6.28 -9.98
N ARG A 24 4.85 5.19 -9.91
CA ARG A 24 3.41 5.21 -10.18
C ARG A 24 2.62 4.62 -9.03
N PHE A 25 1.46 5.20 -8.77
CA PHE A 25 0.45 4.61 -7.91
C PHE A 25 -0.36 3.56 -8.65
N ARG A 26 -0.93 2.62 -7.91
CA ARG A 26 -1.93 1.70 -8.45
C ARG A 26 -3.18 2.47 -8.89
N ASP A 27 -3.83 1.99 -9.94
CA ASP A 27 -5.08 2.57 -10.42
C ASP A 27 -6.12 2.69 -9.30
N GLY A 28 -6.77 3.86 -9.26
CA GLY A 28 -7.79 4.18 -8.25
C GLY A 28 -7.26 4.42 -6.84
N TYR A 29 -5.94 4.40 -6.60
CA TYR A 29 -5.38 4.70 -5.29
C TYR A 29 -5.68 6.15 -4.87
N GLY A 30 -6.27 6.31 -3.69
CA GLY A 30 -6.78 7.58 -3.18
C GLY A 30 -8.24 7.90 -3.56
N GLN A 31 -8.81 7.23 -4.57
CA GLN A 31 -10.19 7.46 -5.03
C GLN A 31 -11.13 6.29 -4.70
N THR A 32 -10.74 5.07 -5.09
CA THR A 32 -11.52 3.84 -4.87
C THR A 32 -10.75 2.81 -4.06
N VAL A 33 -9.43 2.97 -3.95
CA VAL A 33 -8.54 2.13 -3.15
C VAL A 33 -7.90 3.00 -2.07
N THR A 34 -8.11 2.66 -0.80
CA THR A 34 -7.55 3.41 0.34
C THR A 34 -6.45 2.64 1.04
N SER A 35 -5.50 3.37 1.61
CA SER A 35 -4.25 2.88 2.23
C SER A 35 -4.43 2.21 3.60
N GLY A 36 -5.64 1.79 3.92
CA GLY A 36 -5.99 1.25 5.23
C GLY A 36 -6.84 2.21 6.05
N ARG A 37 -6.96 1.89 7.33
CA ARG A 37 -7.85 2.57 8.28
C ARG A 37 -7.04 3.09 9.47
N TYR A 38 -7.56 4.11 10.12
CA TYR A 38 -7.01 4.59 11.37
C TYR A 38 -7.07 3.48 12.43
N LEU A 39 -5.93 3.15 13.02
CA LEU A 39 -5.84 2.23 14.15
C LEU A 39 -5.73 3.07 15.42
N ARG A 40 -6.60 2.79 16.39
CA ARG A 40 -6.50 3.43 17.71
C ARG A 40 -5.30 2.85 18.45
N ALA A 41 -4.72 3.62 19.36
CA ALA A 41 -3.62 3.13 20.19
C ALA A 41 -4.03 1.83 20.92
N GLY A 42 -3.21 0.79 20.81
CA GLY A 42 -3.50 -0.54 21.37
C GLY A 42 -4.29 -1.48 20.45
N GLU A 43 -4.86 -0.99 19.36
CA GLU A 43 -5.56 -1.83 18.38
C GLU A 43 -4.54 -2.61 17.53
N ARG A 44 -4.49 -3.93 17.72
CA ARG A 44 -3.66 -4.82 16.88
C ARG A 44 -4.42 -5.16 15.60
N ALA A 45 -3.90 -4.73 14.46
CA ALA A 45 -4.44 -5.15 13.17
C ALA A 45 -4.23 -6.65 12.99
N ARG A 46 -5.34 -7.41 12.89
CA ARG A 46 -5.31 -8.82 12.48
C ARG A 46 -4.78 -8.89 11.05
N ARG A 47 -3.64 -9.54 10.84
CA ARG A 47 -3.08 -9.79 9.50
C ARG A 47 -4.04 -10.71 8.75
N PRO A 48 -4.64 -10.30 7.62
CA PRO A 48 -5.33 -11.25 6.74
C PRO A 48 -4.26 -12.17 6.14
N GLN A 49 -4.25 -13.43 6.55
CA GLN A 49 -3.48 -14.49 5.90
C GLN A 49 -4.17 -14.79 4.56
N GLY A 50 -3.58 -14.40 3.42
CA GLY A 50 -4.10 -14.80 2.12
C GLY A 50 -3.64 -14.08 0.85
N ALA A 51 -2.93 -12.94 0.90
CA ALA A 51 -2.70 -12.13 -0.31
C ALA A 51 -1.35 -12.34 -1.03
N LEU A 52 -0.63 -13.45 -0.81
CA LEU A 52 0.60 -13.78 -1.55
C LEU A 52 0.30 -14.78 -2.68
N THR A 53 -0.51 -14.37 -3.66
CA THR A 53 -0.54 -15.01 -4.98
C THR A 53 -0.94 -14.01 -6.04
N GLN A 54 -0.01 -13.18 -6.49
CA GLN A 54 -0.09 -12.60 -7.83
C GLN A 54 1.33 -12.60 -8.42
N SER A 55 1.69 -13.74 -9.02
CA SER A 55 2.70 -13.86 -10.06
C SER A 55 1.96 -13.92 -11.40
N ALA A 56 2.29 -13.00 -12.31
CA ALA A 56 2.43 -13.16 -13.76
C ALA A 56 2.83 -11.79 -14.34
#